data_AF-A0A935LC61-F1
#
_entry.id   AF-A0A935LC61-F1
#
_cell.length_a   1.000
_cell.length_b   1.000
_cell.length_c   1.000
_cell.angle_alpha   90.00
_cell.angle_beta   90.00
_cell.angle_gamma   90.00
#
_symmetry.space_group_name_H-M   'P 1'
#
loop_
_entity.id
_entity.type
_entity.pdbx_description
1 polymer ?
#
loop_
_entity_poly.entity_id
_entity_poly.type
_entity_poly.pdbx_seq_one_letter_code
_entity_poly.pdbx_strand_id
1 'polypeptide(L)'
;MSTQISLFLKNPSFTLQKQEFPASYTVQFKQNNQFVSVEVVEVQLSPADFEALLNQGRALIPSQQITLTSPQENATWREAAWPLFRLDDKGLQCLMREVSSDKLIYTLWFLKNLEFARKVIANMSARAGACLTEDLVQRFSGKNPDVASAEDTQNAHACLREVLDVVLRLQAEGQIQQWS
;
A
#
# COMPACT_ATOMS: atom_id res chain seq x y z
N MET A 1 -23.49 24.92 24.85
CA MET A 1 -23.37 25.74 23.63
C MET A 1 -22.60 24.91 22.62
N SER A 2 -23.23 24.46 21.53
CA SER A 2 -22.55 23.68 20.49
C SER A 2 -21.93 24.64 19.48
N THR A 3 -20.59 24.67 19.42
CA THR A 3 -19.86 25.48 18.44
C THR A 3 -20.07 24.86 17.06
N GLN A 4 -20.86 25.53 16.22
CA GLN A 4 -21.10 25.12 14.85
C GLN A 4 -20.09 25.86 13.97
N ILE A 5 -19.18 25.11 13.33
CA ILE A 5 -18.23 25.66 12.36
C ILE A 5 -18.81 25.45 10.97
N SER A 6 -19.13 26.54 10.27
CA SER A 6 -19.61 26.50 8.88
C SER A 6 -18.53 27.04 7.95
N LEU A 7 -18.05 26.20 7.05
CA LEU A 7 -17.09 26.54 6.01
C LEU A 7 -17.83 26.86 4.71
N PHE A 8 -17.81 28.12 4.29
CA PHE A 8 -18.32 28.55 2.99
C PHE A 8 -17.16 28.76 2.03
N LEU A 9 -17.03 27.87 1.06
CA LEU A 9 -15.94 27.85 0.09
C LEU A 9 -16.49 28.17 -1.30
N LYS A 10 -16.08 29.30 -1.88
CA LYS A 10 -16.45 29.71 -3.24
C LYS A 10 -15.27 29.42 -4.17
N ASN A 11 -15.35 28.31 -4.91
CA ASN A 11 -14.31 27.83 -5.84
C ASN A 11 -12.86 27.68 -5.30
N PRO A 12 -12.57 26.83 -4.29
CA PRO A 12 -11.19 26.46 -4.00
C PRO A 12 -10.85 25.06 -4.53
N SER A 13 -9.71 24.97 -5.19
CA SER A 13 -8.91 23.75 -5.21
C SER A 13 -8.17 23.65 -3.86
N PHE A 14 -8.31 22.52 -3.18
CA PHE A 14 -7.64 22.26 -1.89
C PHE A 14 -6.96 20.88 -1.93
N THR A 15 -6.04 20.65 -1.01
CA THR A 15 -5.29 19.39 -0.90
C THR A 15 -5.40 18.91 0.54
N LEU A 16 -5.89 17.68 0.74
CA LEU A 16 -5.91 17.00 2.03
C LEU A 16 -4.69 16.09 2.11
N GLN A 17 -3.83 16.30 3.12
CA GLN A 17 -2.71 15.40 3.41
C GLN A 17 -2.95 14.72 4.77
N LYS A 18 -2.87 13.39 4.80
CA LYS A 18 -2.96 12.60 6.03
C LYS A 18 -1.54 12.31 6.53
N GLN A 19 -1.14 12.95 7.62
CA GLN A 19 0.12 12.68 8.31
C GLN A 19 -0.17 11.89 9.59
N GLU A 20 0.55 10.80 9.84
CA GLU A 20 0.40 10.02 11.07
C GLU A 20 1.13 10.72 12.22
N PHE A 21 0.36 11.32 13.12
CA PHE A 21 0.80 11.69 14.47
C PHE A 21 -0.15 11.06 15.49
N PRO A 22 0.28 10.84 16.74
CA PRO A 22 -0.44 9.98 17.67
C PRO A 22 -1.86 10.44 18.04
N ALA A 23 -2.30 11.66 17.72
CA ALA A 23 -3.64 12.15 18.04
C ALA A 23 -4.08 13.47 17.36
N SER A 24 -3.65 13.81 16.14
CA SER A 24 -4.17 15.04 15.48
C SER A 24 -4.09 15.04 13.96
N TYR A 25 -5.06 15.73 13.33
CA TYR A 25 -5.13 15.98 11.89
C TYR A 25 -5.06 17.50 11.64
N THR A 26 -4.23 17.93 10.68
CA THR A 26 -4.13 19.35 10.28
C THR A 26 -4.74 19.56 8.91
N VAL A 27 -5.65 20.54 8.77
CA VAL A 27 -6.25 20.93 7.49
C VAL A 27 -5.63 22.25 7.03
N GLN A 28 -5.07 22.29 5.82
CA GLN A 28 -4.48 23.50 5.22
C GLN A 28 -5.31 23.98 4.02
N PHE A 29 -5.47 25.30 3.92
CA PHE A 29 -6.18 25.94 2.82
C PHE A 29 -5.22 26.74 1.93
N LYS A 30 -5.44 26.68 0.61
CA LYS A 30 -4.66 27.41 -0.38
C LYS A 30 -5.56 28.39 -1.14
N GLN A 31 -5.10 29.63 -1.30
CA GLN A 31 -5.77 30.64 -2.14
C GLN A 31 -4.72 31.27 -3.06
N ASN A 32 -5.01 31.36 -4.37
CA ASN A 32 -4.13 31.99 -5.36
C ASN A 32 -2.68 31.47 -5.33
N ASN A 33 -2.51 30.15 -5.17
CA ASN A 33 -1.22 29.48 -5.08
C ASN A 33 -0.34 29.87 -3.86
N GLN A 34 -0.86 30.67 -2.92
CA GLN A 34 -0.24 30.95 -1.63
C GLN A 34 -0.96 30.15 -0.54
N PHE A 35 -0.18 29.57 0.38
CA PHE A 35 -0.74 28.98 1.59
C PHE A 35 -1.24 30.12 2.47
N VAL A 36 -2.53 30.11 2.79
CA VAL A 36 -3.06 31.00 3.81
C VAL A 36 -2.93 30.21 5.11
N SER A 37 -1.94 30.57 5.93
CA SER A 37 -1.81 30.02 7.27
C SER A 37 -3.00 30.48 8.09
N VAL A 38 -4.06 29.68 8.08
CA VAL A 38 -5.09 29.72 9.12
C VAL A 38 -4.41 29.22 10.39
N GLU A 39 -4.63 29.92 11.52
CA GLU A 39 -4.24 29.42 12.84
C GLU A 39 -4.59 27.94 12.93
N VAL A 40 -3.65 27.14 13.42
CA VAL A 40 -3.83 25.70 13.57
C VAL A 40 -4.97 25.48 14.56
N VAL A 41 -6.17 25.28 14.06
CA VAL A 41 -7.31 24.85 14.85
C VAL A 41 -7.23 23.33 14.93
N GLU A 42 -6.63 22.82 16.00
CA GLU A 42 -6.72 21.40 16.33
C GLU A 42 -8.17 21.08 16.70
N VAL A 43 -8.85 20.33 15.85
CA VAL A 43 -10.20 19.82 16.12
C VAL A 43 -10.09 18.32 16.38
N GLN A 44 -10.37 17.91 17.62
CA GLN A 44 -10.56 16.50 17.93
C GLN A 44 -11.95 16.07 17.46
N LEU A 45 -11.98 15.11 16.54
CA LEU A 45 -13.22 14.53 16.02
C LEU A 45 -13.39 13.11 16.56
N SER A 46 -14.62 12.76 16.93
CA SER A 46 -14.95 11.36 17.16
C SER A 46 -14.90 10.59 15.84
N PRO A 47 -14.76 9.24 15.85
CA PRO A 47 -14.78 8.45 14.62
C PRO A 47 -16.03 8.69 13.75
N ALA A 48 -17.19 8.87 14.39
CA ALA A 48 -18.45 9.14 13.69
C ALA A 48 -18.46 10.52 13.03
N ASP A 49 -17.93 11.54 13.71
CA ASP A 49 -17.87 12.91 13.18
C ASP A 49 -16.85 13.03 12.05
N PHE A 50 -15.75 12.28 12.13
CA PHE A 50 -14.77 12.20 11.06
C PHE A 50 -15.35 11.53 9.80
N GLU A 51 -16.10 10.42 9.96
CA GLU A 51 -16.82 9.78 8.85
C GLU A 51 -17.88 10.71 8.24
N ALA A 52 -18.63 11.45 9.06
CA ALA A 52 -19.59 12.43 8.59
C ALA A 52 -18.90 13.55 7.78
N LEU A 53 -17.76 14.05 8.25
CA LEU A 53 -16.95 15.05 7.56
C LEU A 53 -16.42 14.52 6.21
N LEU A 54 -15.92 13.28 6.17
CA LEU A 54 -15.46 12.65 4.93
C LEU A 54 -16.60 12.51 3.92
N ASN A 55 -17.78 12.07 4.34
CA ASN A 55 -18.95 11.89 3.47
C ASN A 55 -19.46 13.22 2.92
N GLN A 56 -19.55 14.26 3.76
CA GLN A 56 -19.94 15.60 3.31
C GLN A 56 -18.87 16.21 2.39
N GLY A 57 -17.59 16.02 2.71
CA GLY A 57 -16.48 16.43 1.85
C GLY A 57 -16.53 15.77 0.47
N ARG A 58 -16.82 14.46 0.39
CA ARG A 58 -16.98 13.75 -0.90
C ARG A 58 -18.09 14.32 -1.77
N ALA A 59 -19.19 14.77 -1.17
CA ALA A 59 -20.29 15.38 -1.89
C ALA A 59 -19.97 16.80 -2.41
N LEU A 60 -19.12 17.54 -1.71
CA LEU A 60 -18.81 18.94 -2.01
C LEU A 60 -17.55 19.14 -2.85
N ILE A 61 -16.73 18.10 -3.00
CA ILE A 61 -15.45 18.16 -3.69
C ILE A 61 -15.57 17.34 -4.98
N PRO A 62 -15.76 17.99 -6.14
CA PRO A 62 -15.96 17.30 -7.42
C PRO A 62 -14.72 16.54 -7.92
N SER A 63 -13.51 16.86 -7.43
CA SER A 63 -12.28 16.14 -7.75
C SER A 63 -11.34 16.09 -6.56
N GLN A 64 -11.50 15.09 -5.68
CA GLN A 64 -10.55 14.85 -4.61
C GLN A 64 -9.24 14.31 -5.20
N GLN A 65 -8.19 15.14 -5.23
CA GLN A 65 -6.83 14.64 -5.43
C GLN A 65 -6.32 14.14 -4.08
N ILE A 66 -6.57 12.86 -3.80
CA ILE A 66 -6.01 12.18 -2.62
C ILE A 66 -4.55 11.87 -2.96
N THR A 67 -3.62 12.57 -2.30
CA THR A 67 -2.20 12.20 -2.35
C THR A 67 -1.92 11.26 -1.19
N LEU A 68 -1.63 10.00 -1.49
CA LEU A 68 -1.19 9.04 -0.50
C LEU A 68 0.26 9.30 -0.12
N THR A 69 0.61 9.11 1.15
CA THR A 69 2.03 8.98 1.54
C THR A 69 2.59 7.67 1.00
N SER A 70 3.91 7.55 0.81
CA SER A 70 4.52 6.29 0.33
C SER A 70 4.12 5.06 1.16
N PRO A 71 4.03 5.11 2.52
CA PRO A 71 3.48 3.99 3.29
C PRO A 71 2.03 3.64 2.96
N GLN A 72 1.17 4.62 2.71
CA GLN A 72 -0.25 4.41 2.39
C GLN A 72 -0.43 3.84 0.97
N GLU A 73 0.35 4.32 0.02
CA GLU A 73 0.41 3.75 -1.33
C GLU A 73 0.89 2.30 -1.26
N ASN A 74 1.99 2.04 -0.55
CA ASN A 74 2.52 0.70 -0.39
C ASN A 74 1.54 -0.25 0.31
N ALA A 75 0.78 0.24 1.30
CA ALA A 75 -0.28 -0.55 1.93
C ALA A 75 -1.35 -0.99 0.91
N THR A 76 -1.77 -0.09 0.03
CA THR A 76 -2.74 -0.40 -1.04
C THR A 76 -2.21 -1.51 -1.97
N TRP A 77 -0.94 -1.44 -2.36
CA TRP A 77 -0.30 -2.49 -3.16
C TRP A 77 -0.21 -3.83 -2.43
N ARG A 78 0.06 -3.83 -1.13
CA ARG A 78 0.08 -5.08 -0.32
C ARG A 78 -1.30 -5.70 -0.19
N GLU A 79 -2.35 -4.91 -0.05
CA GLU A 79 -3.72 -5.40 -0.05
C GLU A 79 -4.09 -6.06 -1.39
N ALA A 80 -3.66 -5.46 -2.51
CA ALA A 80 -3.86 -6.05 -3.84
C ALA A 80 -3.14 -7.41 -4.02
N ALA A 81 -2.15 -7.72 -3.19
CA ALA A 81 -1.41 -8.98 -3.22
C ALA A 81 -2.16 -10.17 -2.57
N TRP A 82 -3.40 -9.99 -2.11
CA TRP A 82 -4.20 -11.02 -1.46
C TRP A 82 -4.26 -12.39 -2.19
N PRO A 83 -4.24 -12.50 -3.54
CA PRO A 83 -4.29 -13.81 -4.20
C PRO A 83 -3.08 -14.68 -3.83
N LEU A 84 -1.91 -14.07 -3.58
CA LEU A 84 -0.70 -14.80 -3.17
C LEU A 84 -0.89 -15.54 -1.86
N PHE A 85 -1.62 -14.94 -0.93
CA PHE A 85 -1.86 -15.52 0.39
C PHE A 85 -2.88 -16.67 0.35
N ARG A 86 -3.59 -16.85 -0.77
CA ARG A 86 -4.59 -17.90 -0.98
C ARG A 86 -4.07 -19.11 -1.74
N LEU A 87 -2.86 -19.02 -2.32
CA LEU A 87 -2.19 -20.14 -2.96
C LEU A 87 -1.97 -21.29 -1.98
N ASP A 88 -2.37 -22.50 -2.36
CA ASP A 88 -1.93 -23.72 -1.70
C ASP A 88 -0.47 -24.05 -2.08
N ASP A 89 0.10 -25.09 -1.49
CA ASP A 89 1.49 -25.47 -1.74
C ASP A 89 1.74 -25.82 -3.22
N LYS A 90 0.79 -26.53 -3.84
CA LYS A 90 0.84 -26.84 -5.27
C LYS A 90 0.84 -25.57 -6.11
N GLY A 91 -0.06 -24.62 -5.82
CA GLY A 91 -0.13 -23.37 -6.54
C GLY A 91 1.11 -22.51 -6.37
N LEU A 92 1.71 -22.51 -5.17
CA LEU A 92 2.97 -21.82 -4.93
C LEU A 92 4.12 -22.44 -5.71
N GLN A 93 4.18 -23.77 -5.78
CA GLN A 93 5.17 -24.48 -6.61
C GLN A 93 4.95 -24.24 -8.11
N CYS A 94 3.71 -24.09 -8.58
CA CYS A 94 3.44 -23.64 -9.96
C CYS A 94 3.98 -22.23 -10.20
N LEU A 95 3.66 -21.28 -9.31
CA LEU A 95 4.13 -19.91 -9.40
C LEU A 95 5.66 -19.81 -9.43
N MET A 96 6.35 -20.48 -8.51
CA MET A 96 7.81 -20.42 -8.38
C MET A 96 8.56 -21.04 -9.57
N ARG A 97 7.91 -21.86 -10.40
CA ARG A 97 8.52 -22.36 -11.64
C ARG A 97 8.58 -21.33 -12.75
N GLU A 98 7.77 -20.27 -12.66
CA GLU A 98 7.62 -19.26 -13.72
C GLU A 98 8.15 -17.88 -13.31
N VAL A 99 8.32 -17.63 -12.01
CA VAL A 99 8.84 -16.38 -11.47
C VAL A 99 10.34 -16.51 -11.18
N SER A 100 11.13 -15.54 -11.66
CA SER A 100 12.57 -15.46 -11.37
C SER A 100 12.85 -15.07 -9.92
N SER A 101 13.95 -15.58 -9.33
CA SER A 101 14.36 -15.27 -7.96
C SER A 101 14.40 -13.78 -7.65
N ASP A 102 14.93 -12.94 -8.54
CA ASP A 102 14.97 -11.48 -8.36
C ASP A 102 13.59 -10.85 -8.12
N LYS A 103 12.57 -11.31 -8.84
CA LYS A 103 11.19 -10.81 -8.68
C LYS A 103 10.60 -11.27 -7.34
N LEU A 104 10.89 -12.53 -6.95
CA LEU A 104 10.49 -13.04 -5.63
C LEU A 104 11.17 -12.25 -4.51
N ILE A 105 12.45 -11.90 -4.63
CA ILE A 105 13.19 -11.13 -3.63
C ILE A 105 12.53 -9.75 -3.41
N TYR A 106 12.28 -8.99 -4.49
CA TYR A 106 11.59 -7.70 -4.40
C TYR A 106 10.19 -7.85 -3.81
N THR A 107 9.43 -8.86 -4.24
CA THR A 107 8.07 -9.12 -3.77
C THR A 107 8.05 -9.47 -2.28
N LEU A 108 8.92 -10.39 -1.83
CA LEU A 108 8.99 -10.82 -0.44
C LEU A 108 9.41 -9.68 0.49
N TRP A 109 10.40 -8.88 0.08
CA TRP A 109 10.79 -7.68 0.82
C TRP A 109 9.63 -6.68 0.94
N PHE A 110 8.95 -6.40 -0.17
CA PHE A 110 7.89 -5.41 -0.24
C PHE A 110 6.66 -5.77 0.60
N LEU A 111 6.24 -7.04 0.58
CA LEU A 111 5.01 -7.49 1.23
C LEU A 111 5.05 -7.40 2.77
N LYS A 112 6.24 -7.39 3.38
CA LYS A 112 6.41 -7.40 4.85
C LYS A 112 5.60 -8.51 5.54
N ASN A 113 5.33 -9.62 4.83
CA ASN A 113 4.56 -10.75 5.34
C ASN A 113 5.49 -11.95 5.58
N LEU A 114 5.85 -12.15 6.84
CA LEU A 114 6.77 -13.21 7.25
C LEU A 114 6.18 -14.62 7.07
N GLU A 115 4.88 -14.79 7.27
CA GLU A 115 4.22 -16.09 7.09
C GLU A 115 4.25 -16.52 5.63
N PHE A 116 3.94 -15.59 4.73
CA PHE A 116 4.04 -15.84 3.28
C PHE A 116 5.47 -16.13 2.85
N ALA A 117 6.45 -15.36 3.33
CA ALA A 117 7.87 -15.61 3.05
C ALA A 117 8.31 -17.01 3.52
N ARG A 118 7.91 -17.44 4.72
CA ARG A 118 8.17 -18.80 5.22
C ARG A 118 7.53 -19.85 4.33
N LYS A 119 6.30 -19.63 3.87
CA LYS A 119 5.59 -20.56 2.98
C LYS A 119 6.29 -20.73 1.64
N VAL A 120 6.78 -19.62 1.06
CA VAL A 120 7.61 -19.65 -0.16
C VAL A 120 8.85 -20.48 0.06
N ILE A 121 9.63 -20.19 1.10
CA ILE A 121 10.87 -20.91 1.40
C ILE A 121 10.61 -22.41 1.65
N ALA A 122 9.53 -22.75 2.35
CA ALA A 122 9.17 -24.14 2.66
C ALA A 122 8.79 -24.96 1.41
N ASN A 123 8.34 -24.30 0.34
CA ASN A 123 8.02 -24.95 -0.93
C ASN A 123 9.22 -24.99 -1.91
N MET A 124 10.38 -24.50 -1.51
CA MET A 124 11.62 -24.60 -2.27
C MET A 124 12.47 -25.78 -1.78
N SER A 125 13.46 -26.19 -2.58
CA SER A 125 14.52 -27.04 -2.06
C SER A 125 15.33 -26.29 -0.99
N ALA A 126 15.89 -27.02 -0.01
CA ALA A 126 16.66 -26.42 1.07
C ALA A 126 17.78 -25.49 0.58
N ARG A 127 18.48 -25.90 -0.51
CA ARG A 127 19.52 -25.08 -1.13
C ARG A 127 18.96 -23.81 -1.78
N ALA A 128 17.85 -23.92 -2.51
CA ALA A 128 17.25 -22.78 -3.19
C ALA A 128 16.66 -21.77 -2.20
N GLY A 129 16.02 -22.24 -1.14
CA GLY A 129 15.52 -21.39 -0.05
C GLY A 129 16.63 -20.66 0.70
N ALA A 130 17.76 -21.34 0.97
CA ALA A 130 18.93 -20.71 1.57
C ALA A 130 19.51 -19.60 0.69
N CYS A 131 19.71 -19.87 -0.61
CA CYS A 131 20.18 -18.88 -1.58
C CYS A 131 19.25 -17.66 -1.65
N LEU A 132 17.95 -17.88 -1.79
CA LEU A 132 16.96 -16.79 -1.84
C LEU A 132 16.99 -15.93 -0.57
N THR A 133 17.16 -16.56 0.59
CA THR A 133 17.24 -15.86 1.88
C THR A 133 18.52 -15.03 1.98
N GLU A 134 19.65 -15.59 1.55
CA GLU A 134 20.93 -14.88 1.51
C GLU A 134 20.85 -13.65 0.59
N ASP A 135 20.32 -13.81 -0.62
CA ASP A 135 20.15 -12.71 -1.59
C ASP A 135 19.19 -11.62 -1.07
N LEU A 136 18.10 -12.02 -0.41
CA LEU A 136 17.14 -11.10 0.22
C LEU A 136 17.81 -10.26 1.32
N VAL A 137 18.59 -10.91 2.20
CA VAL A 137 19.33 -10.23 3.26
C VAL A 137 20.41 -9.34 2.67
N GLN A 138 21.18 -9.81 1.70
CA GLN A 138 22.24 -9.03 1.06
C GLN A 138 21.69 -7.75 0.43
N ARG A 139 20.51 -7.81 -0.19
CA ARG A 139 19.93 -6.67 -0.91
C ARG A 139 19.16 -5.69 -0.01
N PHE A 140 18.46 -6.21 0.99
CA PHE A 140 17.46 -5.44 1.75
C PHE A 140 17.61 -5.49 3.27
N SER A 141 18.66 -6.09 3.84
CA SER A 141 18.88 -6.05 5.28
C SER A 141 18.82 -4.61 5.82
N GLY A 142 17.96 -4.40 6.83
CA GLY A 142 17.72 -3.09 7.45
C GLY A 142 16.93 -2.08 6.60
N LYS A 143 16.55 -2.41 5.35
CA LYS A 143 15.75 -1.52 4.50
C LYS A 143 14.26 -1.75 4.70
N ASN A 144 13.52 -0.67 4.99
CA ASN A 144 12.07 -0.70 5.09
C ASN A 144 11.44 -0.18 3.78
N PRO A 145 10.58 -0.95 3.09
CA PRO A 145 9.96 -0.52 1.83
C PRO A 145 9.09 0.73 1.97
N ASP A 146 8.58 1.05 3.17
CA ASP A 146 7.76 2.24 3.41
C ASP A 146 8.55 3.57 3.37
N VAL A 147 9.88 3.49 3.44
CA VAL A 147 10.81 4.65 3.40
C VAL A 147 11.96 4.45 2.40
N ALA A 148 11.83 3.46 1.52
CA ALA A 148 12.85 3.16 0.51
C ALA A 148 12.90 4.24 -0.58
N SER A 149 13.92 4.17 -1.43
CA SER A 149 14.00 5.06 -2.59
C SER A 149 12.80 4.84 -3.53
N ALA A 150 12.46 5.86 -4.31
CA ALA A 150 11.41 5.75 -5.33
C ALA A 150 11.73 4.64 -6.35
N GLU A 151 13.01 4.47 -6.69
CA GLU A 151 13.48 3.40 -7.59
C GLU A 151 13.23 2.00 -7.01
N ASP A 152 13.63 1.74 -5.76
CA ASP A 152 13.41 0.43 -5.13
C ASP A 152 11.92 0.13 -4.97
N THR A 153 11.12 1.14 -4.65
CA THR A 153 9.66 1.03 -4.53
C THR A 153 9.00 0.73 -5.88
N GLN A 154 9.39 1.45 -6.93
CA GLN A 154 8.88 1.22 -8.28
C GLN A 154 9.26 -0.16 -8.80
N ASN A 155 10.49 -0.61 -8.54
CA ASN A 155 10.93 -1.97 -8.87
C ASN A 155 10.11 -3.03 -8.12
N ALA A 156 9.83 -2.81 -6.84
CA ALA A 156 8.96 -3.69 -6.06
C ALA A 156 7.53 -3.76 -6.62
N HIS A 157 6.92 -2.62 -6.97
CA HIS A 157 5.58 -2.59 -7.58
C HIS A 157 5.54 -3.31 -8.93
N ALA A 158 6.58 -3.12 -9.77
CA ALA A 158 6.71 -3.82 -11.04
C ALA A 158 6.82 -5.34 -10.84
N CYS A 159 7.71 -5.78 -9.93
CA CYS A 159 7.87 -7.20 -9.62
C CYS A 159 6.58 -7.81 -9.06
N LEU A 160 5.91 -7.14 -8.11
CA LEU A 160 4.66 -7.63 -7.53
C LEU A 160 3.58 -7.79 -8.60
N ARG A 161 3.42 -6.81 -9.48
CA ARG A 161 2.46 -6.88 -10.59
C ARG A 161 2.75 -8.05 -11.51
N GLU A 162 4.00 -8.25 -11.92
CA GLU A 162 4.37 -9.38 -12.78
C GLU A 162 4.12 -10.73 -12.08
N VAL A 163 4.37 -10.83 -10.78
CA VAL A 163 4.04 -12.03 -10.00
C VAL A 163 2.54 -12.27 -9.98
N LEU A 164 1.73 -11.22 -9.79
CA LEU A 164 0.27 -11.32 -9.81
C LEU A 164 -0.27 -11.68 -11.20
N ASP A 165 0.31 -11.14 -12.28
CA ASP A 165 -0.06 -11.50 -13.65
C ASP A 165 0.16 -12.99 -13.92
N VAL A 166 1.26 -13.56 -13.41
CA VAL A 166 1.51 -15.00 -13.47
C VAL A 166 0.44 -15.78 -12.69
N VAL A 167 0.08 -15.35 -11.48
CA VAL A 167 -0.99 -15.99 -10.70
C VAL A 167 -2.31 -15.95 -11.46
N LEU A 168 -2.73 -14.79 -11.96
CA LEU A 168 -3.98 -14.64 -12.70
C LEU A 168 -4.00 -15.52 -13.96
N ARG A 169 -2.88 -15.60 -14.68
CA ARG A 169 -2.75 -16.49 -15.83
C ARG A 169 -2.85 -17.96 -15.43
N LEU A 170 -2.09 -18.40 -14.43
CA LEU A 170 -2.15 -19.78 -13.94
C LEU A 170 -3.56 -20.16 -13.44
N GLN A 171 -4.31 -19.20 -12.88
CA GLN A 171 -5.69 -19.38 -12.45
C GLN A 171 -6.65 -19.52 -13.64
N ALA A 172 -6.45 -18.72 -14.69
CA ALA A 172 -7.21 -18.82 -15.94
C ALA A 172 -6.92 -20.14 -16.67
N GLU A 173 -5.69 -20.65 -16.61
CA GLU A 173 -5.29 -21.94 -17.15
C GLU A 173 -5.75 -23.14 -16.29
N GLY A 174 -6.29 -22.90 -15.09
CA GLY A 174 -6.71 -23.94 -14.15
C GLY A 174 -5.54 -24.69 -13.49
N GLN A 175 -4.32 -24.15 -13.55
CA GLN A 175 -3.15 -24.72 -12.89
C GLN A 175 -3.13 -24.46 -11.37
N ILE A 176 -3.80 -23.40 -10.94
CA ILE A 176 -4.02 -23.06 -9.53
C ILE A 176 -5.51 -22.89 -9.24
N GLN A 177 -5.89 -23.10 -7.99
CA GLN A 177 -7.28 -23.03 -7.55
C GLN A 177 -7.87 -21.63 -7.75
N GLN A 178 -9.10 -21.55 -8.24
CA GLN A 178 -9.84 -20.28 -8.26
C GLN A 178 -10.41 -19.96 -6.88
N TRP A 179 -10.30 -18.70 -6.47
CA TRP A 179 -10.91 -18.21 -5.24
C TRP A 179 -12.07 -17.27 -5.60
N SER A 180 -13.27 -17.64 -5.14
CA SER A 180 -14.50 -16.85 -5.22
C SER A 180 -14.53 -15.78 -4.14
#